data_AF-A0A813KN69-F1
#
_entry.id   AF-A0A813KN69-F1
#
_cell.length_a   1.000
_cell.length_b   1.000
_cell.length_c   1.000
_cell.angle_alpha   90.00
_cell.angle_beta   90.00
_cell.angle_gamma   90.00
#
_symmetry.space_group_name_H-M   'P 1'
#
loop_
_entity.id
_entity.type
_entity.pdbx_description
1 polymer ?
#
loop_
_entity_poly.entity_id
_entity_poly.type
_entity_poly.pdbx_seq_one_letter_code
_entity_poly.pdbx_strand_id
1 'polypeptide(L)'
;VHLLAPERYLDEQKTSEAQATVRFPWPIRDVVQEVEEARAGKTGRSVALRDGLEFSIEASPEALPRDVVAAVYVGIFSYSLTGSEASVEQWMRDGNLPPPHNPLRLWTLFTHQYQGGKAEADELGDACVGEAFRAEFCARVMTCFNVAGTSAAGGGSWQVAVPIRFASNYRVEAYLGEPMPHCREYLPREAAALGPSMLPWWAPPVAEHAVPSRSFVATHAAYSRVRVLFVNQMSYWWGQNAQVEATTSWTEMMAAAVQAASESPAALPTRFGRIAPPACPHGLWLEFGVGSGKTGAFIASQMKSYFGEEATLHGFDSFQGLPDSWDHTNLGVGTFSTGGQVPEHLLRMSNVNIHVGLFSQTLRDLDVPAMAGMPVAFAHIDVDIYSSAIEVLSKIACQLLPGSVLVFDELVNYIGFELSGEFRAWEYIASAYQIRWDYAGLFWQQAVPVLIVERGRVC
;
A
#
# COMPACT_ATOMS: atom_id res chain seq x y z
N VAL A 1 20.89 13.37 5.04
CA VAL A 1 20.65 12.07 4.37
C VAL A 1 20.28 12.37 2.93
N HIS A 2 20.89 11.69 1.98
CA HIS A 2 20.59 11.83 0.55
C HIS A 2 20.15 10.47 0.02
N LEU A 3 18.97 10.39 -0.60
CA LEU A 3 18.54 9.17 -1.27
C LEU A 3 19.50 8.88 -2.42
N LEU A 4 19.95 7.63 -2.52
CA LEU A 4 20.76 7.15 -3.62
C LEU A 4 19.84 6.36 -4.52
N ALA A 5 19.52 6.91 -5.69
CA ALA A 5 18.92 6.12 -6.75
C ALA A 5 20.05 5.24 -7.32
N PRO A 6 19.87 3.92 -7.46
CA PRO A 6 20.90 3.08 -8.04
C PRO A 6 21.19 3.57 -9.47
N GLU A 7 22.47 3.74 -9.80
CA GLU A 7 22.87 3.86 -11.20
C GLU A 7 22.45 2.57 -11.93
N ARG A 8 21.47 2.74 -12.83
CA ARG A 8 21.08 1.88 -13.95
C ARG A 8 21.73 0.50 -14.00
N TYR A 9 20.96 -0.54 -13.66
CA TYR A 9 21.30 -1.92 -14.03
C TYR A 9 20.35 -2.60 -15.01
N LEU A 10 19.29 -1.93 -15.51
CA LEU A 10 18.43 -2.51 -16.54
C LEU A 10 18.07 -1.48 -17.63
N ASP A 11 18.44 -1.84 -18.86
CA ASP A 11 18.24 -1.20 -20.17
C ASP A 11 19.14 0.00 -20.55
N GLU A 12 20.28 -0.31 -21.20
CA GLU A 12 20.99 0.59 -22.11
C GLU A 12 20.28 0.75 -23.48
N GLN A 13 19.06 0.22 -23.66
CA GLN A 13 18.30 0.39 -24.90
C GLN A 13 17.01 1.19 -24.67
N LYS A 14 16.99 2.41 -25.25
CA LYS A 14 15.87 3.39 -25.33
C LYS A 14 15.72 4.21 -24.04
N THR A 15 15.75 5.54 -24.01
CA THR A 15 15.55 6.59 -25.02
C THR A 15 16.18 7.88 -24.48
N SER A 16 16.72 8.71 -25.37
CA SER A 16 16.98 10.12 -25.10
C SER A 16 15.66 10.83 -24.82
N GLU A 17 15.61 11.66 -23.77
CA GLU A 17 14.45 12.49 -23.37
C GLU A 17 13.27 11.73 -22.73
N ALA A 18 13.44 11.31 -21.47
CA ALA A 18 12.32 11.17 -20.53
C ALA A 18 12.84 11.33 -19.10
N GLN A 19 12.10 12.06 -18.27
CA GLN A 19 12.32 12.15 -16.82
C GLN A 19 12.54 10.75 -16.25
N ALA A 20 13.56 10.61 -15.40
CA ALA A 20 13.92 9.34 -14.78
C ALA A 20 12.69 8.69 -14.14
N THR A 21 12.19 7.63 -14.76
CA THR A 21 11.11 6.80 -14.22
C THR A 21 11.74 5.95 -13.13
N VAL A 22 11.45 6.29 -11.86
CA VAL A 22 12.03 5.59 -10.72
C VAL A 22 11.21 4.33 -10.45
N ARG A 23 11.69 3.15 -10.88
CA ARG A 23 11.07 1.84 -10.59
C ARG A 23 11.41 1.40 -9.17
N PHE A 24 10.45 0.96 -8.33
CA PHE A 24 10.70 0.41 -6.99
C PHE A 24 9.80 -0.80 -6.71
N PRO A 25 10.19 -1.74 -5.82
CA PRO A 25 11.44 -1.76 -5.05
C PRO A 25 12.68 -2.12 -5.89
N TRP A 26 13.87 -1.65 -5.47
CA TRP A 26 15.12 -1.97 -6.14
C TRP A 26 15.79 -3.18 -5.52
N PRO A 27 16.27 -4.15 -6.32
CA PRO A 27 17.22 -5.13 -5.83
C PRO A 27 18.56 -4.44 -5.55
N ILE A 28 18.86 -4.23 -4.26
CA ILE A 28 20.14 -3.71 -3.78
C ILE A 28 21.01 -4.91 -3.36
N ARG A 29 22.29 -4.88 -3.70
CA ARG A 29 23.23 -5.94 -3.32
C ARG A 29 23.38 -6.03 -1.80
N ASP A 30 23.22 -7.23 -1.24
CA ASP A 30 23.37 -7.50 0.19
C ASP A 30 24.74 -8.13 0.50
N VAL A 31 25.76 -7.26 0.62
CA VAL A 31 27.13 -7.67 0.94
C VAL A 31 27.20 -8.33 2.32
N VAL A 32 26.34 -7.94 3.27
CA VAL A 32 26.34 -8.50 4.61
C VAL A 32 25.88 -9.96 4.56
N GLN A 33 24.80 -10.24 3.82
CA GLN A 33 24.34 -11.60 3.59
C GLN A 33 25.38 -12.45 2.85
N GLU A 34 26.06 -11.91 1.82
CA GLU A 34 27.14 -12.62 1.12
C GLU A 34 28.28 -13.04 2.09
N VAL A 35 28.65 -12.19 3.06
CA VAL A 35 29.65 -12.52 4.11
C VAL A 35 29.15 -13.66 5.00
N GLU A 36 27.88 -13.61 5.44
CA GLU A 36 27.29 -14.61 6.32
C GLU A 36 27.16 -15.97 5.62
N GLU A 37 26.80 -15.98 4.34
CA GLU A 37 26.74 -17.18 3.52
C GLU A 37 28.11 -17.80 3.28
N ALA A 38 29.14 -16.98 3.05
CA ALA A 38 30.52 -17.43 2.95
C ALA A 38 30.99 -18.07 4.27
N ARG A 39 30.64 -17.49 5.42
CA ARG A 39 30.93 -18.07 6.75
C ARG A 39 30.23 -19.42 6.97
N ALA A 40 29.02 -19.59 6.43
CA ALA A 40 28.26 -20.82 6.51
C ALA A 40 28.77 -21.92 5.55
N GLY A 41 29.83 -21.67 4.78
CA GLY A 41 30.45 -22.66 3.90
C GLY A 41 29.67 -22.92 2.61
N LYS A 42 28.75 -22.03 2.21
CA LYS A 42 28.06 -22.12 0.91
C LYS A 42 29.05 -21.80 -0.22
N THR A 43 29.15 -22.67 -1.23
CA THR A 43 30.21 -22.64 -2.27
C THR A 43 29.78 -22.05 -3.62
N GLY A 44 28.63 -21.38 -3.70
CA GLY A 44 28.17 -20.66 -4.89
C GLY A 44 28.44 -19.15 -4.79
N ARG A 45 29.01 -18.54 -5.84
CA ARG A 45 29.02 -17.07 -6.00
C ARG A 45 27.64 -16.59 -6.46
N SER A 46 26.64 -16.63 -5.60
CA SER A 46 25.39 -15.90 -5.82
C SER A 46 25.55 -14.48 -5.29
N VAL A 47 25.23 -13.49 -6.11
CA VAL A 47 25.06 -12.11 -5.64
C VAL A 47 23.76 -12.07 -4.85
N ALA A 48 23.82 -11.74 -3.57
CA ALA A 48 22.61 -11.59 -2.77
C ALA A 48 21.96 -10.25 -3.14
N LEU A 49 20.69 -10.28 -3.49
CA LEU A 49 19.90 -9.10 -3.81
C LEU A 49 18.73 -9.02 -2.83
N ARG A 50 18.44 -7.81 -2.35
CA ARG A 50 17.32 -7.57 -1.45
C ARG A 50 16.64 -6.26 -1.81
N ASP A 51 15.32 -6.28 -1.74
CA ASP A 51 14.46 -5.14 -2.03
C ASP A 51 14.50 -4.12 -0.90
N GLY A 52 14.85 -2.87 -1.24
CA GLY A 52 15.13 -1.86 -0.23
C GLY A 52 15.19 -0.43 -0.74
N LEU A 53 15.39 0.46 0.21
CA LEU A 53 15.74 1.86 -0.02
C LEU A 53 17.21 2.08 0.33
N GLU A 54 17.96 2.70 -0.59
CA GLU A 54 19.35 3.09 -0.37
C GLU A 54 19.46 4.60 -0.13
N PHE A 55 20.27 4.99 0.86
CA PHE A 55 20.59 6.38 1.12
C PHE A 55 21.96 6.56 1.75
N SER A 56 22.54 7.74 1.56
CA SER A 56 23.74 8.19 2.26
C SER A 56 23.40 9.09 3.43
N ILE A 57 24.14 8.95 4.53
CA ILE A 57 24.06 9.79 5.72
C ILE A 57 25.39 10.51 5.85
N GLU A 58 25.36 11.83 5.98
CA GLU A 58 26.55 12.65 6.17
C GLU A 58 26.47 13.39 7.50
N ALA A 59 27.56 13.37 8.25
CA ALA A 59 27.74 14.15 9.47
C ALA A 59 28.91 15.11 9.31
N SER A 60 28.69 16.37 9.69
CA SER A 60 29.76 17.37 9.70
C SER A 60 30.74 17.11 10.87
N PRO A 61 31.98 17.63 10.78
CA PRO A 61 32.95 17.58 11.87
C PRO A 61 32.44 18.12 13.20
N GLU A 62 31.60 19.16 13.18
CA GLU A 62 30.99 19.75 14.38
C GLU A 62 29.96 18.81 15.02
N ALA A 63 29.25 18.03 14.21
CA ALA A 63 28.23 17.09 14.67
C ALA A 63 28.83 15.77 15.20
N LEU A 64 29.97 15.35 14.64
CA LEU A 64 30.70 14.15 15.06
C LEU A 64 32.20 14.44 15.10
N PRO A 65 32.75 14.94 16.21
CA PRO A 65 34.17 15.26 16.30
C PRO A 65 35.07 14.04 16.08
N ARG A 66 36.32 14.30 15.73
CA ARG A 66 37.32 13.25 15.48
C ARG A 66 37.46 12.32 16.70
N ASP A 67 37.55 11.02 16.42
CA ASP A 67 37.72 9.95 17.42
C ASP A 67 36.56 9.83 18.45
N VAL A 68 35.47 10.59 18.28
CA VAL A 68 34.24 10.43 19.06
C VAL A 68 33.40 9.34 18.41
N VAL A 69 32.99 8.37 19.21
CA VAL A 69 32.07 7.30 18.82
C VAL A 69 30.64 7.74 19.12
N ALA A 70 29.75 7.61 18.14
CA ALA A 70 28.32 7.87 18.26
C ALA A 70 27.52 6.73 17.63
N ALA A 71 26.27 6.56 18.04
CA ALA A 71 25.31 5.78 17.27
C ALA A 71 24.57 6.69 16.28
N VAL A 72 24.40 6.20 15.05
CA VAL A 72 23.42 6.69 14.10
C VAL A 72 22.15 5.88 14.27
N TYR A 73 21.04 6.56 14.57
CA TYR A 73 19.69 6.00 14.59
C TYR A 73 18.98 6.39 13.32
N VAL A 74 18.38 5.43 12.62
CA VAL A 74 17.62 5.67 11.41
C VAL A 74 16.20 5.17 11.62
N GLY A 75 15.23 6.04 11.34
CA GLY A 75 13.81 5.71 11.34
C GLY A 75 13.23 5.88 9.94
N ILE A 76 12.45 4.88 9.50
CA ILE A 76 11.64 4.95 8.29
C ILE A 76 10.18 5.01 8.71
N PHE A 77 9.50 6.04 8.27
CA PHE A 77 8.08 6.26 8.52
C PHE A 77 7.35 6.16 7.20
N SER A 78 6.45 5.19 7.06
CA SER A 78 5.45 5.21 5.99
C SER A 78 4.31 6.13 6.40
N TYR A 79 3.78 6.87 5.43
CA TYR A 79 2.64 7.73 5.67
C TYR A 79 1.67 7.70 4.48
N SER A 80 0.38 7.55 4.77
CA SER A 80 -0.68 7.80 3.81
C SER A 80 -1.11 9.26 3.92
N LEU A 81 -0.41 10.15 3.19
CA LEU A 81 -0.86 11.53 3.04
C LEU A 81 -1.65 11.65 1.74
N THR A 82 -2.97 11.71 1.88
CA THR A 82 -3.91 11.99 0.78
C THR A 82 -4.02 13.49 0.47
N GLY A 83 -3.28 14.37 1.17
CA GLY A 83 -3.32 15.82 1.02
C GLY A 83 -1.96 16.47 0.72
N SER A 84 -2.01 17.64 0.08
CA SER A 84 -0.80 18.46 -0.19
C SER A 84 -0.10 18.91 1.10
N GLU A 85 1.21 19.16 1.05
CA GLU A 85 2.02 19.65 2.19
C GLU A 85 1.35 20.82 2.93
N ALA A 86 0.80 21.78 2.19
CA ALA A 86 0.13 22.95 2.74
C ALA A 86 -1.13 22.59 3.56
N SER A 87 -1.92 21.62 3.08
CA SER A 87 -3.13 21.15 3.77
C SER A 87 -2.79 20.45 5.09
N VAL A 88 -1.69 19.69 5.08
CA VAL A 88 -1.20 18.91 6.23
C VAL A 88 -0.61 19.85 7.29
N GLU A 89 0.21 20.81 6.87
CA GLU A 89 0.76 21.86 7.74
C GLU A 89 -0.34 22.71 8.39
N GLN A 90 -1.40 23.04 7.65
CA GLN A 90 -2.53 23.79 8.18
C GLN A 90 -3.30 22.98 9.23
N TRP A 91 -3.64 21.73 8.92
CA TRP A 91 -4.32 20.83 9.85
C TRP A 91 -3.56 20.67 11.18
N MET A 92 -2.24 20.55 11.12
CA MET A 92 -1.37 20.41 12.30
C MET A 92 -1.34 21.67 13.17
N ARG A 93 -1.31 22.86 12.54
CA ARG A 93 -1.46 24.13 13.25
C ARG A 93 -2.81 24.20 13.96
N ASP A 94 -3.88 23.78 13.29
CA ASP A 94 -5.24 23.77 13.82
C ASP A 94 -5.39 22.76 14.99
N GLY A 95 -4.66 21.64 14.93
CA GLY A 95 -4.61 20.62 15.98
C GLY A 95 -3.66 20.92 17.15
N ASN A 96 -2.90 22.03 17.09
CA ASN A 96 -1.88 22.41 18.08
C ASN A 96 -0.79 21.34 18.31
N LEU A 97 -0.36 20.68 17.22
CA LEU A 97 0.64 19.60 17.22
C LEU A 97 1.72 19.90 16.17
N PRO A 98 3.04 19.88 16.48
CA PRO A 98 3.72 20.17 17.75
C PRO A 98 3.97 21.70 17.90
N PRO A 99 4.53 22.21 19.03
CA PRO A 99 4.69 23.65 19.27
C PRO A 99 5.50 24.39 18.18
N PRO A 100 5.30 25.71 18.00
CA PRO A 100 5.77 26.50 16.85
C PRO A 100 7.29 26.51 16.59
N HIS A 101 8.09 26.03 17.54
CA HIS A 101 9.56 26.07 17.51
C HIS A 101 10.18 24.69 17.25
N ASN A 102 9.38 23.63 17.14
CA ASN A 102 9.88 22.30 16.88
C ASN A 102 9.68 21.97 15.40
N PRO A 103 10.73 21.96 14.55
CA PRO A 103 10.58 21.46 13.19
C PRO A 103 10.01 20.04 13.26
N LEU A 104 8.97 19.77 12.48
CA LEU A 104 8.26 18.48 12.42
C LEU A 104 9.24 17.31 12.45
N ARG A 105 9.24 16.51 13.51
CA ARG A 105 9.88 15.20 13.59
C ARG A 105 8.78 14.19 13.85
N LEU A 106 8.54 13.26 12.93
CA LEU A 106 7.48 12.25 13.07
C LEU A 106 7.69 11.40 14.33
N TRP A 107 8.96 11.18 14.69
CA TRP A 107 9.34 10.57 15.97
C TRP A 107 8.70 11.26 17.19
N THR A 108 8.68 12.59 17.22
CA THR A 108 8.10 13.35 18.34
C THR A 108 6.59 13.13 18.45
N LEU A 109 5.88 13.06 17.32
CA LEU A 109 4.44 12.78 17.30
C LEU A 109 4.13 11.37 17.84
N PHE A 110 4.87 10.36 17.37
CA PHE A 110 4.82 9.00 17.91
C PHE A 110 5.03 8.98 19.43
N THR A 111 6.06 9.66 19.93
CA THR A 111 6.32 9.68 21.38
C THR A 111 5.27 10.40 22.21
N HIS A 112 4.60 11.41 21.65
CA HIS A 112 3.63 12.26 22.36
C HIS A 112 2.28 11.54 22.53
N GLN A 113 1.83 10.81 21.51
CA GLN A 113 0.50 10.18 21.52
C GLN A 113 0.43 8.94 22.42
N TYR A 114 1.54 8.22 22.58
CA TYR A 114 1.63 7.07 23.49
C TYR A 114 2.22 7.47 24.85
N GLN A 115 1.42 8.12 25.72
CA GLN A 115 1.80 8.34 27.12
C GLN A 115 1.90 6.97 27.84
N GLY A 116 3.04 6.65 28.46
CA GLY A 116 3.29 5.35 29.13
C GLY A 116 4.50 4.52 28.66
N GLY A 117 4.94 4.65 27.41
CA GLY A 117 6.27 4.19 26.97
C GLY A 117 6.30 2.83 26.34
N LYS A 118 5.13 2.39 25.89
CA LYS A 118 4.97 1.23 25.03
C LYS A 118 4.19 1.71 23.82
N ALA A 119 4.85 1.74 22.67
CA ALA A 119 4.15 1.50 21.43
C ALA A 119 4.18 -0.02 21.30
N GLU A 120 3.02 -0.66 21.44
CA GLU A 120 2.93 -2.08 21.10
C GLU A 120 2.93 -2.12 19.57
N ALA A 121 3.98 -2.68 19.00
CA ALA A 121 3.97 -3.00 17.59
C ALA A 121 2.81 -3.95 17.34
N ASP A 122 2.17 -3.82 16.18
CA ASP A 122 1.36 -4.91 15.70
C ASP A 122 2.26 -6.13 15.41
N GLU A 123 1.63 -7.24 15.07
CA GLU A 123 2.30 -8.49 14.73
C GLU A 123 3.21 -8.43 13.50
N LEU A 124 3.28 -7.28 12.83
CA LEU A 124 4.08 -7.01 11.63
C LEU A 124 5.34 -6.20 11.95
N GLY A 125 5.49 -5.78 13.21
CA GLY A 125 6.57 -4.92 13.70
C GLY A 125 6.30 -3.43 13.49
N ASP A 126 5.09 -3.07 13.05
CA ASP A 126 4.70 -1.71 12.72
C ASP A 126 4.04 -1.06 13.94
N ALA A 127 4.43 0.18 14.25
CA ALA A 127 3.70 1.01 15.21
C ALA A 127 2.97 2.08 14.40
N CYS A 128 1.64 2.05 14.38
CA CYS A 128 0.81 2.94 13.56
C CYS A 128 -0.07 3.88 14.41
N VAL A 129 -0.21 5.12 13.97
CA VAL A 129 -1.08 6.16 14.53
C VAL A 129 -2.01 6.63 13.43
N GLY A 130 -3.35 6.63 13.62
CA GLY A 130 -4.20 7.21 12.58
C GLY A 130 -5.72 7.23 12.74
N GLU A 131 -6.32 6.33 13.53
CA GLU A 131 -7.79 6.21 13.53
C GLU A 131 -8.52 7.51 13.97
N ALA A 132 -7.92 8.27 14.89
CA ALA A 132 -8.47 9.56 15.33
C ALA A 132 -8.21 10.74 14.36
N PHE A 133 -7.29 10.60 13.40
CA PHE A 133 -6.68 11.72 12.69
C PHE A 133 -6.72 11.63 11.15
N ARG A 134 -7.35 10.60 10.57
CA ARG A 134 -7.51 10.41 9.11
C ARG A 134 -6.20 10.46 8.32
N ALA A 135 -5.08 10.22 8.98
CA ALA A 135 -3.75 10.10 8.41
C ALA A 135 -3.06 8.98 9.17
N GLU A 136 -2.74 7.89 8.47
CA GLU A 136 -2.00 6.78 9.05
C GLU A 136 -0.50 7.04 8.91
N PHE A 137 0.15 7.19 10.06
CA PHE A 137 1.61 7.23 10.18
C PHE A 137 2.04 5.91 10.79
N CYS A 138 2.91 5.17 10.12
CA CYS A 138 3.49 3.95 10.66
C CYS A 138 5.01 4.07 10.73
N ALA A 139 5.59 3.79 11.90
CA ALA A 139 7.03 3.61 12.04
C ALA A 139 7.34 2.13 11.75
N ARG A 140 8.17 1.88 10.73
CA ARG A 140 8.27 0.55 10.09
C ARG A 140 9.63 -0.13 10.23
N VAL A 141 10.71 0.64 10.12
CA VAL A 141 12.06 0.13 10.35
C VAL A 141 12.83 1.12 11.18
N MET A 142 13.21 0.66 12.38
CA MET A 142 14.19 1.32 13.21
C MET A 142 15.48 0.54 13.07
N THR A 143 16.58 1.20 12.70
CA THR A 143 17.92 0.60 12.74
C THR A 143 18.88 1.53 13.47
N CYS A 144 19.91 0.96 14.09
CA CYS A 144 20.97 1.75 14.68
C CYS A 144 22.34 1.11 14.48
N PHE A 145 23.34 1.96 14.31
CA PHE A 145 24.72 1.51 14.13
C PHE A 145 25.73 2.51 14.68
N ASN A 146 26.84 1.99 15.19
CA ASN A 146 27.91 2.78 15.76
C ASN A 146 28.90 3.24 14.68
N VAL A 147 29.29 4.50 14.76
CA VAL A 147 30.22 5.18 13.85
C VAL A 147 31.21 6.00 14.67
N ALA A 148 32.35 6.34 14.05
CA ALA A 148 33.33 7.26 14.62
C ALA A 148 33.57 8.43 13.66
N GLY A 149 33.99 9.58 14.18
CA GLY A 149 34.48 10.68 13.35
C GLY A 149 35.76 10.27 12.64
N THR A 150 35.66 9.92 11.35
CA THR A 150 36.73 9.24 10.59
C THR A 150 37.59 10.18 9.76
N SER A 151 37.13 11.40 9.47
CA SER A 151 37.96 12.39 8.76
C SER A 151 39.02 13.00 9.68
N ALA A 152 40.11 13.53 9.11
CA ALA A 152 41.14 14.23 9.89
C ALA A 152 40.59 15.41 10.73
N ALA A 153 39.43 15.96 10.34
CA ALA A 153 38.72 17.02 11.07
C ALA A 153 37.55 16.49 11.93
N GLY A 154 37.12 15.22 11.77
CA GLY A 154 35.84 14.70 12.27
C GLY A 154 34.78 14.56 11.18
N GLY A 155 33.60 14.06 11.50
CA GLY A 155 32.51 13.80 10.56
C GLY A 155 32.59 12.42 9.92
N GLY A 156 31.67 12.15 9.00
CA GLY A 156 31.60 10.87 8.29
C GLY A 156 30.52 10.84 7.22
N SER A 157 30.65 9.89 6.30
CA SER A 157 29.64 9.58 5.28
C SER A 157 29.41 8.06 5.26
N TRP A 158 28.15 7.65 5.29
CA TRP A 158 27.74 6.25 5.40
C TRP A 158 26.63 5.95 4.41
N GLN A 159 26.80 4.96 3.55
CA GLN A 159 25.76 4.44 2.68
C GLN A 159 25.03 3.28 3.35
N VAL A 160 23.71 3.38 3.44
CA VAL A 160 22.86 2.49 4.20
C VAL A 160 21.72 2.01 3.32
N ALA A 161 21.42 0.72 3.39
CA ALA A 161 20.23 0.11 2.82
C ALA A 161 19.34 -0.45 3.92
N VAL A 162 18.04 -0.38 3.70
CA VAL A 162 17.00 -0.83 4.62
C VAL A 162 15.86 -1.49 3.84
N PRO A 163 15.24 -2.54 4.39
CA PRO A 163 14.18 -3.25 3.67
C PRO A 163 12.91 -2.40 3.56
N ILE A 164 12.28 -2.40 2.39
CA ILE A 164 10.92 -1.89 2.18
C ILE A 164 10.09 -2.99 1.51
N ARG A 165 8.86 -3.20 1.96
CA ARG A 165 7.99 -4.30 1.49
C ARG A 165 6.78 -3.86 0.66
N PHE A 166 6.47 -2.56 0.61
CA PHE A 166 5.36 -2.04 -0.20
C PHE A 166 5.68 -0.68 -0.80
N ALA A 167 4.95 -0.31 -1.84
CA ALA A 167 5.07 0.99 -2.48
C ALA A 167 4.22 2.04 -1.76
N SER A 168 4.82 2.79 -0.84
CA SER A 168 4.17 3.91 -0.16
C SER A 168 5.10 5.11 -0.10
N ASN A 169 4.59 6.24 0.40
CA ASN A 169 5.43 7.40 0.67
C ASN A 169 6.21 7.13 1.96
N TYR A 170 7.53 7.30 1.88
CA TYR A 170 8.43 7.10 3.00
C TYR A 170 9.13 8.40 3.37
N ARG A 171 9.21 8.66 4.67
CA ARG A 171 10.12 9.65 5.25
C ARG A 171 11.24 8.91 5.97
N VAL A 172 12.47 9.22 5.59
CA VAL A 172 13.67 8.70 6.24
C VAL A 172 14.26 9.79 7.13
N GLU A 173 14.48 9.46 8.40
CA GLU A 173 15.12 10.35 9.36
C GLU A 173 16.35 9.66 9.96
N ALA A 174 17.43 10.41 10.17
CA ALA A 174 18.64 9.92 10.81
C ALA A 174 19.13 10.87 11.90
N TYR A 175 19.63 10.31 13.00
CA TYR A 175 20.02 11.03 14.20
C TYR A 175 21.34 10.50 14.77
N LEU A 176 22.21 11.40 15.23
CA LEU A 176 23.36 11.04 16.05
C LEU A 176 22.96 11.02 17.52
N GLY A 177 23.47 10.04 18.26
CA GLY A 177 23.30 9.92 19.70
C GLY A 177 24.37 9.06 20.35
N GLU A 178 24.21 8.78 21.65
CA GLU A 178 25.16 7.94 22.38
C GLU A 178 25.15 6.50 21.83
N PRO A 179 26.34 5.86 21.71
CA PRO A 179 26.45 4.46 21.33
C PRO A 179 25.68 3.55 22.29
N MET A 180 24.85 2.66 21.76
CA MET A 180 24.18 1.64 22.58
C MET A 180 24.78 0.24 22.33
N PRO A 181 24.85 -0.62 23.37
CA PRO A 181 25.45 -1.96 23.23
C PRO A 181 24.82 -2.86 22.17
N HIS A 182 23.56 -2.60 21.80
CA HIS A 182 22.81 -3.36 20.81
C HIS A 182 22.91 -2.80 19.38
N CYS A 183 23.47 -1.59 19.19
CA CYS A 183 23.74 -1.06 17.86
C CYS A 183 25.01 -1.73 17.31
N ARG A 184 24.96 -2.23 16.07
CA ARG A 184 26.11 -2.88 15.43
C ARG A 184 27.11 -1.85 14.93
N GLU A 185 28.39 -2.22 14.81
CA GLU A 185 29.34 -1.38 14.08
C GLU A 185 28.95 -1.29 12.60
N TYR A 186 29.00 -0.09 12.02
CA TYR A 186 28.79 0.11 10.59
C TYR A 186 29.87 -0.62 9.78
N LEU A 187 29.46 -1.45 8.81
CA LEU A 187 30.34 -2.35 8.04
C LEU A 187 31.28 -3.16 8.94
N PRO A 188 30.91 -4.40 9.34
CA PRO A 188 31.80 -5.29 10.07
C PRO A 188 33.17 -5.40 9.39
N ARG A 189 34.23 -5.59 10.18
CA ARG A 189 35.62 -5.68 9.66
C ARG A 189 35.78 -6.68 8.51
N GLU A 190 35.02 -7.76 8.53
CA GLU A 190 35.04 -8.80 7.49
C GLU A 190 34.30 -8.40 6.21
N ALA A 191 33.23 -7.61 6.32
CA ALA A 191 32.51 -7.07 5.16
C ALA A 191 33.35 -5.98 4.45
N ALA A 192 34.09 -5.17 5.20
CA ALA A 192 35.03 -4.20 4.67
C ALA A 192 36.16 -4.82 3.82
N ALA A 193 36.45 -6.12 4.01
CA ALA A 193 37.44 -6.85 3.23
C ALA A 193 36.92 -7.35 1.86
N LEU A 194 35.61 -7.32 1.61
CA LEU A 194 34.98 -7.91 0.42
C LEU A 194 34.66 -6.92 -0.70
N GLY A 195 34.87 -5.61 -0.51
CA GLY A 195 34.60 -4.64 -1.56
C GLY A 195 34.79 -3.19 -1.11
N PRO A 196 34.68 -2.23 -2.05
CA PRO A 196 34.84 -0.81 -1.74
C PRO A 196 33.78 -0.33 -0.75
N SER A 197 34.11 0.69 0.05
CA SER A 197 33.23 1.40 1.00
C SER A 197 32.05 2.15 0.36
N MET A 198 31.77 1.90 -0.93
CA MET A 198 30.72 2.51 -1.74
C MET A 198 29.55 1.56 -2.02
N LEU A 199 29.47 0.43 -1.31
CA LEU A 199 28.29 -0.43 -1.32
C LEU A 199 27.48 -0.14 -0.06
N PRO A 200 26.13 -0.08 -0.16
CA PRO A 200 25.31 0.22 0.99
C PRO A 200 25.38 -0.91 2.01
N TRP A 201 25.52 -0.54 3.27
CA TRP A 201 25.43 -1.49 4.37
C TRP A 201 23.97 -1.74 4.72
N TRP A 202 23.53 -3.00 4.67
CA TRP A 202 22.19 -3.38 5.11
C TRP A 202 22.06 -3.27 6.62
N ALA A 203 21.40 -2.20 7.03
CA ALA A 203 21.27 -1.88 8.43
C ALA A 203 20.23 -2.81 9.07
N PRO A 204 20.63 -3.61 10.08
CA PRO A 204 19.75 -4.59 10.69
C PRO A 204 18.63 -3.87 11.45
N PRO A 205 17.39 -4.36 11.40
CA PRO A 205 16.34 -3.81 12.23
C PRO A 205 16.72 -3.96 13.71
N VAL A 206 16.43 -2.95 14.52
CA VAL A 206 16.53 -3.06 15.98
C VAL A 206 15.42 -4.02 16.42
N ALA A 207 15.79 -5.10 17.09
CA ALA A 207 14.81 -5.98 17.73
C ALA A 207 14.05 -5.20 18.83
N GLU A 208 12.72 -5.34 18.85
CA GLU A 208 11.76 -4.56 19.66
C GLU A 208 12.07 -4.49 21.17
N HIS A 209 12.88 -5.39 21.69
CA HIS A 209 13.24 -5.43 23.12
C HIS A 209 14.41 -4.50 23.51
N ALA A 210 15.04 -3.83 22.54
CA ALA A 210 16.36 -3.23 22.77
C ALA A 210 16.38 -1.72 23.06
N VAL A 211 15.28 -0.97 22.96
CA VAL A 211 15.34 0.51 23.10
C VAL A 211 14.72 1.03 24.41
N PRO A 212 15.46 1.03 25.53
CA PRO A 212 15.06 1.73 26.74
C PRO A 212 15.57 3.18 26.70
N SER A 213 14.93 4.11 25.96
CA SER A 213 15.26 5.54 26.17
C SER A 213 14.18 6.55 25.72
N ARG A 214 13.18 6.75 26.58
CA ARG A 214 12.24 7.90 26.47
C ARG A 214 12.89 9.27 26.65
N SER A 215 13.97 9.39 27.43
CA SER A 215 14.42 10.71 27.91
C SER A 215 15.56 11.35 27.10
N PHE A 216 16.36 10.60 26.33
CA PHE A 216 17.55 11.17 25.69
C PHE A 216 17.32 11.60 24.24
N VAL A 217 16.44 10.90 23.49
CA VAL A 217 16.11 11.23 22.09
C VAL A 217 15.17 12.44 21.98
N ALA A 218 14.19 12.58 22.88
CA ALA A 218 13.38 13.79 23.01
C ALA A 218 14.22 15.03 23.38
N THR A 219 15.29 14.82 24.14
CA THR A 219 16.26 15.88 24.49
C THR A 219 17.24 16.17 23.34
N HIS A 220 17.58 15.19 22.50
CA HIS A 220 18.39 15.35 21.28
C HIS A 220 17.63 15.96 20.10
N ALA A 221 16.29 15.84 20.09
CA ALA A 221 15.42 16.50 19.12
C ALA A 221 15.54 18.04 19.17
N ALA A 222 16.00 18.58 20.30
CA ALA A 222 16.30 20.00 20.47
C ALA A 222 17.66 20.43 19.87
N TYR A 223 18.58 19.50 19.55
CA TYR A 223 19.99 19.84 19.26
C TYR A 223 20.57 19.34 17.93
N SER A 224 19.89 18.46 17.19
CA SER A 224 20.43 17.96 15.91
C SER A 224 19.90 18.78 14.72
N ARG A 225 20.78 19.54 14.06
CA ARG A 225 20.54 20.26 12.78
C ARG A 225 20.57 19.34 11.55
N VAL A 226 20.30 18.05 11.70
CA VAL A 226 20.14 17.14 10.56
C VAL A 226 18.68 17.18 10.15
N ARG A 227 18.42 17.76 8.98
CA ARG A 227 17.11 17.72 8.31
C ARG A 227 17.20 16.79 7.12
N VAL A 228 16.20 15.94 6.97
CA VAL A 228 15.89 15.30 5.69
C VAL A 228 14.55 15.85 5.28
N LEU A 229 14.57 16.55 4.14
CA LEU A 229 13.41 17.15 3.53
C LEU A 229 12.59 16.08 2.80
N PHE A 230 11.28 16.33 2.80
CA PHE A 230 10.21 15.72 2.04
C PHE A 230 10.68 15.08 0.72
N VAL A 231 10.40 13.79 0.52
CA VAL A 231 10.47 13.18 -0.81
C VAL A 231 9.24 13.67 -1.57
N ASN A 232 9.35 14.86 -2.16
CA ASN A 232 8.29 15.48 -2.95
C ASN A 232 8.26 14.90 -4.37
N GLN A 233 7.79 13.67 -4.49
CA GLN A 233 6.97 13.30 -5.63
C GLN A 233 5.76 12.55 -5.09
N MET A 234 4.58 12.77 -5.67
CA MET A 234 3.47 11.83 -5.49
C MET A 234 3.93 10.49 -6.06
N SER A 235 4.52 9.63 -5.22
CA SER A 235 5.02 8.32 -5.61
C SER A 235 4.11 7.25 -5.01
N TYR A 236 2.86 7.22 -5.45
CA TYR A 236 2.14 5.96 -5.43
C TYR A 236 2.58 5.24 -6.71
N TRP A 237 3.60 4.38 -6.57
CA TRP A 237 4.22 3.63 -7.68
C TRP A 237 3.17 3.01 -8.60
N TRP A 238 2.11 2.46 -8.03
CA TRP A 238 0.98 1.94 -8.80
C TRP A 238 0.43 2.97 -9.76
N GLY A 239 0.15 4.20 -9.33
CA GLY A 239 -0.32 5.28 -10.18
C GLY A 239 0.58 5.67 -11.33
N GLN A 240 1.87 5.75 -11.02
CA GLN A 240 2.87 6.12 -12.02
C GLN A 240 3.07 5.00 -13.07
N ASN A 241 3.00 3.73 -12.66
CA ASN A 241 3.04 2.59 -13.60
C ASN A 241 1.72 2.40 -14.34
N ALA A 242 0.61 2.62 -13.64
CA ALA A 242 -0.76 2.62 -14.14
C ALA A 242 -1.06 3.80 -15.07
N GLN A 243 -0.28 4.87 -14.99
CA GLN A 243 -0.55 6.17 -15.63
C GLN A 243 -1.92 6.76 -15.24
N VAL A 244 -2.33 6.56 -13.98
CA VAL A 244 -3.61 7.08 -13.45
C VAL A 244 -3.35 8.18 -12.43
N GLU A 245 -4.31 9.09 -12.25
CA GLU A 245 -4.27 10.13 -11.22
C GLU A 245 -4.92 9.63 -9.91
N ALA A 246 -4.34 10.00 -8.76
CA ALA A 246 -4.89 9.70 -7.45
C ALA A 246 -5.98 10.71 -7.14
N THR A 247 -7.11 10.19 -6.63
CA THR A 247 -8.19 11.03 -6.12
C THR A 247 -8.11 11.15 -4.60
N THR A 248 -8.48 12.33 -4.10
CA THR A 248 -8.57 12.61 -2.67
C THR A 248 -9.87 12.10 -2.03
N SER A 249 -10.81 11.60 -2.84
CA SER A 249 -12.16 11.29 -2.40
C SER A 249 -12.66 9.96 -2.96
N TRP A 250 -13.05 9.06 -2.05
CA TRP A 250 -13.61 7.75 -2.39
C TRP A 250 -14.87 7.92 -3.25
N THR A 251 -15.72 8.89 -2.88
CA THR A 251 -16.98 9.14 -3.58
C THR A 251 -16.74 9.70 -4.98
N GLU A 252 -15.68 10.50 -5.18
CA GLU A 252 -15.32 10.99 -6.52
C GLU A 252 -14.79 9.85 -7.39
N MET A 253 -13.90 9.00 -6.85
CA MET A 253 -13.43 7.79 -7.54
C MET A 253 -14.60 6.91 -7.97
N MET A 254 -15.47 6.59 -7.01
CA MET A 254 -16.57 5.67 -7.23
C MET A 254 -17.60 6.27 -8.19
N ALA A 255 -17.89 7.57 -8.10
CA ALA A 255 -18.75 8.25 -9.07
C ALA A 255 -18.16 8.19 -10.50
N ALA A 256 -16.86 8.43 -10.65
CA ALA A 256 -16.17 8.36 -11.93
C ALA A 256 -16.17 6.93 -12.49
N ALA A 257 -15.95 5.91 -11.66
CA ALA A 257 -16.01 4.51 -12.06
C ALA A 257 -17.42 4.08 -12.49
N VAL A 258 -18.46 4.49 -11.74
CA VAL A 258 -19.86 4.26 -12.08
C VAL A 258 -20.24 4.97 -13.38
N GLN A 259 -19.78 6.22 -13.58
CA GLN A 259 -20.01 6.94 -14.83
C GLN A 259 -19.31 6.27 -16.02
N ALA A 260 -18.03 5.89 -15.86
CA ALA A 260 -17.30 5.20 -16.92
C ALA A 260 -17.98 3.87 -17.30
N ALA A 261 -18.45 3.12 -16.31
CA ALA A 261 -19.22 1.90 -16.53
C ALA A 261 -20.55 2.18 -17.24
N SER A 262 -21.26 3.25 -16.88
CA SER A 262 -22.57 3.57 -17.46
C SER A 262 -22.52 3.97 -18.93
N GLU A 263 -21.40 4.57 -19.35
CA GLU A 263 -21.13 4.94 -20.73
C GLU A 263 -20.47 3.81 -21.54
N SER A 264 -20.10 2.70 -20.87
CA SER A 264 -19.31 1.62 -21.47
C SER A 264 -20.12 0.74 -22.44
N PRO A 265 -19.44 0.11 -23.41
CA PRO A 265 -19.97 -1.00 -24.20
C PRO A 265 -20.67 -2.10 -23.39
N ALA A 266 -20.14 -2.42 -22.21
CA ALA A 266 -20.67 -3.48 -21.34
C ALA A 266 -22.02 -3.09 -20.72
N ALA A 267 -22.26 -1.79 -20.49
CA ALA A 267 -23.55 -1.27 -20.06
C ALA A 267 -24.55 -1.03 -21.22
N LEU A 268 -24.16 -1.24 -22.48
CA LEU A 268 -25.04 -1.04 -23.64
C LEU A 268 -25.12 -2.31 -24.53
N PRO A 269 -25.66 -3.44 -24.03
CA PRO A 269 -25.57 -4.75 -24.70
C PRO A 269 -26.25 -4.76 -26.08
N THR A 270 -27.30 -3.95 -26.25
CA THR A 270 -28.09 -3.84 -27.49
C THR A 270 -27.29 -3.28 -28.68
N ARG A 271 -26.14 -2.63 -28.45
CA ARG A 271 -25.25 -2.17 -29.53
C ARG A 271 -24.27 -3.24 -30.04
N PHE A 272 -24.15 -4.39 -29.37
CA PHE A 272 -23.25 -5.50 -29.75
C PHE A 272 -23.98 -6.76 -30.23
N GLY A 273 -25.23 -6.63 -30.71
CA GLY A 273 -25.95 -7.72 -31.37
C GLY A 273 -26.58 -8.77 -30.44
N ARG A 274 -26.60 -8.54 -29.12
CA ARG A 274 -27.41 -9.30 -28.15
C ARG A 274 -28.52 -8.38 -27.61
N ILE A 275 -29.77 -8.81 -27.72
CA ILE A 275 -30.89 -8.11 -27.06
C ILE A 275 -30.74 -8.34 -25.56
N ALA A 276 -30.57 -7.26 -24.79
CA ALA A 276 -30.54 -7.35 -23.34
C ALA A 276 -31.92 -7.82 -22.84
N PRO A 277 -31.99 -8.79 -21.90
CA PRO A 277 -33.22 -9.09 -21.20
C PRO A 277 -33.76 -7.83 -20.53
N PRO A 278 -35.10 -7.68 -20.40
CA PRO A 278 -35.71 -6.53 -19.73
C PRO A 278 -35.26 -6.33 -18.27
N ALA A 279 -34.73 -7.38 -17.63
CA ALA A 279 -34.29 -7.34 -16.25
C ALA A 279 -32.88 -6.73 -16.05
N CYS A 280 -32.03 -6.71 -17.09
CA CYS A 280 -30.69 -6.12 -17.02
C CYS A 280 -30.36 -5.38 -18.34
N PRO A 281 -31.17 -4.37 -18.75
CA PRO A 281 -30.97 -3.66 -20.02
C PRO A 281 -29.62 -2.95 -20.11
N HIS A 282 -29.00 -2.64 -18.96
CA HIS A 282 -27.74 -1.90 -18.84
C HIS A 282 -26.57 -2.77 -18.32
N GLY A 283 -26.59 -4.07 -18.61
CA GLY A 283 -25.60 -5.03 -18.09
C GLY A 283 -25.78 -5.33 -16.60
N LEU A 284 -24.86 -6.10 -16.03
CA LEU A 284 -24.85 -6.44 -14.61
C LEU A 284 -24.07 -5.39 -13.80
N TRP A 285 -24.66 -4.99 -12.67
CA TRP A 285 -24.08 -4.10 -11.69
C TRP A 285 -23.99 -4.85 -10.36
N LEU A 286 -22.78 -5.09 -9.90
CA LEU A 286 -22.50 -6.03 -8.81
C LEU A 286 -21.74 -5.35 -7.68
N GLU A 287 -22.02 -5.77 -6.45
CA GLU A 287 -21.21 -5.49 -5.26
C GLU A 287 -21.02 -6.81 -4.50
N PHE A 288 -19.77 -7.18 -4.22
CA PHE A 288 -19.43 -8.35 -3.41
C PHE A 288 -18.78 -7.87 -2.13
N GLY A 289 -19.38 -8.21 -0.99
CA GLY A 289 -19.09 -7.56 0.29
C GLY A 289 -19.80 -6.21 0.38
N VAL A 290 -20.94 -6.21 1.07
CA VAL A 290 -21.83 -5.05 1.22
C VAL A 290 -21.64 -4.41 2.60
N GLY A 291 -21.43 -5.22 3.63
CA GLY A 291 -21.22 -4.79 5.01
C GLY A 291 -22.27 -3.79 5.50
N SER A 292 -21.83 -2.57 5.79
CA SER A 292 -22.72 -1.49 6.23
C SER A 292 -23.68 -0.98 5.16
N GLY A 293 -23.47 -1.32 3.89
CA GLY A 293 -24.30 -0.93 2.75
C GLY A 293 -24.19 0.53 2.34
N LYS A 294 -23.20 1.28 2.85
CA LYS A 294 -22.99 2.69 2.48
C LYS A 294 -22.50 2.81 1.04
N THR A 295 -21.56 1.97 0.65
CA THR A 295 -20.98 1.90 -0.70
C THR A 295 -22.06 1.52 -1.72
N GLY A 296 -22.74 0.40 -1.52
CA GLY A 296 -23.87 -0.01 -2.35
C GLY A 296 -24.97 1.06 -2.47
N ALA A 297 -25.34 1.74 -1.38
CA ALA A 297 -26.32 2.82 -1.45
C ALA A 297 -25.83 4.02 -2.30
N PHE A 298 -24.55 4.35 -2.23
CA PHE A 298 -23.95 5.39 -3.06
C PHE A 298 -23.96 4.98 -4.54
N ILE A 299 -23.47 3.78 -4.86
CA ILE A 299 -23.43 3.22 -6.22
C ILE A 299 -24.86 3.20 -6.81
N ALA A 300 -25.82 2.64 -6.08
CA ALA A 300 -27.21 2.57 -6.52
C ALA A 300 -27.85 3.96 -6.70
N SER A 301 -27.53 4.93 -5.87
CA SER A 301 -28.02 6.30 -6.04
C SER A 301 -27.46 6.95 -7.30
N GLN A 302 -26.19 6.72 -7.62
CA GLN A 302 -25.57 7.20 -8.85
C GLN A 302 -26.15 6.51 -10.08
N MET A 303 -26.28 5.17 -10.06
CA MET A 303 -26.93 4.41 -11.13
C MET A 303 -28.33 4.93 -11.44
N LYS A 304 -29.12 5.23 -10.40
CA LYS A 304 -30.47 5.79 -10.55
C LYS A 304 -30.49 7.13 -11.28
N SER A 305 -29.45 7.95 -11.13
CA SER A 305 -29.32 9.22 -11.85
C SER A 305 -29.09 9.04 -13.35
N TYR A 306 -28.45 7.94 -13.77
CA TYR A 306 -28.16 7.63 -15.16
C TYR A 306 -29.26 6.82 -15.85
N PHE A 307 -29.87 5.87 -15.13
CA PHE A 307 -30.76 4.86 -15.72
C PHE A 307 -32.19 4.87 -15.17
N GLY A 308 -32.49 5.70 -14.17
CA GLY A 308 -33.76 5.60 -13.45
C GLY A 308 -33.91 4.25 -12.75
N GLU A 309 -35.00 3.54 -13.02
CA GLU A 309 -35.31 2.22 -12.45
C GLU A 309 -34.94 1.06 -13.39
N GLU A 310 -34.23 1.33 -14.49
CA GLU A 310 -33.91 0.31 -15.49
C GLU A 310 -32.66 -0.52 -15.15
N ALA A 311 -31.90 -0.14 -14.13
CA ALA A 311 -30.73 -0.87 -13.68
C ALA A 311 -30.84 -1.20 -12.19
N THR A 312 -30.46 -2.41 -11.81
CA THR A 312 -30.48 -2.90 -10.43
C THR A 312 -29.06 -3.24 -10.00
N LEU A 313 -28.65 -2.74 -8.82
CA LEU A 313 -27.43 -3.18 -8.16
C LEU A 313 -27.70 -4.49 -7.41
N HIS A 314 -26.93 -5.53 -7.69
CA HIS A 314 -26.98 -6.80 -7.00
C HIS A 314 -25.84 -6.90 -5.98
N GLY A 315 -26.18 -6.80 -4.70
CA GLY A 315 -25.24 -6.93 -3.59
C GLY A 315 -25.22 -8.35 -3.04
N PHE A 316 -24.03 -8.92 -2.85
CA PHE A 316 -23.84 -10.27 -2.30
C PHE A 316 -23.07 -10.18 -0.99
N ASP A 317 -23.65 -10.65 0.11
CA ASP A 317 -23.00 -10.66 1.42
C ASP A 317 -23.63 -11.71 2.35
N SER A 318 -22.83 -12.28 3.24
CA SER A 318 -23.32 -13.16 4.30
C SER A 318 -23.99 -12.39 5.45
N PHE A 319 -23.60 -11.12 5.63
CA PHE A 319 -23.83 -10.25 6.79
C PHE A 319 -23.32 -10.84 8.11
N GLN A 320 -22.59 -11.96 8.04
CA GLN A 320 -22.00 -12.67 9.18
C GLN A 320 -20.53 -12.31 9.38
N GLY A 321 -19.96 -11.47 8.50
CA GLY A 321 -18.56 -11.10 8.50
C GLY A 321 -17.70 -12.10 7.71
N LEU A 322 -16.38 -11.97 7.86
CA LEU A 322 -15.41 -12.82 7.17
C LEU A 322 -15.62 -14.31 7.49
N PRO A 323 -15.62 -15.21 6.49
CA PRO A 323 -15.75 -16.66 6.73
C PRO A 323 -14.46 -17.30 7.27
N ASP A 324 -13.30 -16.70 6.95
CA ASP A 324 -11.97 -17.13 7.37
C ASP A 324 -11.17 -15.92 7.88
N SER A 325 -10.03 -16.15 8.54
CA SER A 325 -9.12 -15.06 8.92
C SER A 325 -8.51 -14.40 7.69
N TRP A 326 -8.29 -13.09 7.76
CA TRP A 326 -7.59 -12.37 6.70
C TRP A 326 -6.08 -12.48 6.90
N ASP A 327 -5.45 -13.29 6.02
CA ASP A 327 -4.01 -13.53 6.02
C ASP A 327 -3.21 -12.22 6.15
N HIS A 328 -2.18 -12.26 7.00
CA HIS A 328 -1.26 -11.13 7.23
C HIS A 328 -1.91 -9.90 7.91
N THR A 329 -3.08 -10.08 8.54
CA THR A 329 -3.75 -9.11 9.42
C THR A 329 -4.18 -9.78 10.73
N ASN A 330 -4.58 -8.97 11.72
CA ASN A 330 -5.14 -9.45 13.00
C ASN A 330 -6.67 -9.66 12.95
N LEU A 331 -7.26 -9.55 11.76
CA LEU A 331 -8.71 -9.64 11.56
C LEU A 331 -9.13 -11.10 11.32
N GLY A 332 -9.90 -11.62 12.27
CA GLY A 332 -10.36 -13.01 12.27
C GLY A 332 -11.77 -13.21 11.72
N VAL A 333 -12.22 -14.46 11.75
CA VAL A 333 -13.58 -14.88 11.38
C VAL A 333 -14.64 -14.00 12.06
N GLY A 334 -15.66 -13.59 11.30
CA GLY A 334 -16.78 -12.77 11.78
C GLY A 334 -16.48 -11.27 11.87
N THR A 335 -15.27 -10.83 11.53
CA THR A 335 -14.97 -9.41 11.36
C THR A 335 -15.91 -8.78 10.33
N PHE A 336 -16.34 -7.54 10.59
CA PHE A 336 -17.32 -6.79 9.80
C PHE A 336 -18.77 -7.31 9.83
N SER A 337 -19.08 -8.28 10.69
CA SER A 337 -20.45 -8.78 10.85
C SER A 337 -21.45 -7.68 11.24
N THR A 338 -22.60 -7.64 10.56
CA THR A 338 -23.77 -6.85 10.96
C THR A 338 -24.79 -7.69 11.73
N GLY A 339 -24.37 -8.85 12.26
CA GLY A 339 -25.25 -9.77 12.98
C GLY A 339 -26.23 -10.52 12.06
N GLY A 340 -25.84 -10.73 10.79
CA GLY A 340 -26.67 -11.38 9.78
C GLY A 340 -27.84 -10.51 9.28
N GLN A 341 -27.81 -9.21 9.55
CA GLN A 341 -28.89 -8.29 9.19
C GLN A 341 -28.52 -7.43 7.98
N VAL A 342 -29.38 -7.44 6.97
CA VAL A 342 -29.30 -6.52 5.84
C VAL A 342 -29.59 -5.09 6.32
N PRO A 343 -28.76 -4.09 6.01
CA PRO A 343 -29.03 -2.70 6.37
C PRO A 343 -30.38 -2.21 5.85
N GLU A 344 -31.21 -1.64 6.73
CA GLU A 344 -32.59 -1.26 6.41
C GLU A 344 -32.69 -0.23 5.27
N HIS A 345 -31.70 0.66 5.14
CA HIS A 345 -31.72 1.67 4.07
C HIS A 345 -31.58 1.05 2.69
N LEU A 346 -30.87 -0.08 2.52
CA LEU A 346 -30.78 -0.79 1.25
C LEU A 346 -32.12 -1.44 0.88
N LEU A 347 -32.84 -2.00 1.85
CA LEU A 347 -34.16 -2.61 1.62
C LEU A 347 -35.23 -1.61 1.16
N ARG A 348 -35.00 -0.31 1.37
CA ARG A 348 -35.89 0.78 0.93
C ARG A 348 -35.56 1.28 -0.48
N MET A 349 -34.47 0.82 -1.09
CA MET A 349 -34.06 1.22 -2.43
C MET A 349 -34.63 0.27 -3.48
N SER A 350 -35.46 0.79 -4.39
CA SER A 350 -36.13 0.01 -5.44
C SER A 350 -35.17 -0.61 -6.45
N ASN A 351 -33.99 -0.02 -6.61
CA ASN A 351 -32.98 -0.42 -7.58
C ASN A 351 -31.80 -1.19 -6.94
N VAL A 352 -32.03 -1.81 -5.78
CA VAL A 352 -31.06 -2.67 -5.09
C VAL A 352 -31.69 -4.03 -4.82
N ASN A 353 -30.96 -5.10 -5.09
CA ASN A 353 -31.33 -6.46 -4.71
C ASN A 353 -30.18 -7.10 -3.92
N ILE A 354 -30.50 -7.66 -2.74
CA ILE A 354 -29.49 -8.22 -1.83
C ILE A 354 -29.62 -9.74 -1.78
N HIS A 355 -28.51 -10.41 -2.06
CA HIS A 355 -28.35 -11.86 -2.03
C HIS A 355 -27.64 -12.26 -0.73
N VAL A 356 -28.43 -12.72 0.24
CA VAL A 356 -27.94 -13.01 1.60
C VAL A 356 -27.40 -14.43 1.70
N GLY A 357 -26.11 -14.57 2.01
CA GLY A 357 -25.43 -15.84 2.24
C GLY A 357 -23.97 -15.82 1.80
N LEU A 358 -23.25 -16.91 2.09
CA LEU A 358 -21.87 -17.09 1.60
C LEU A 358 -21.86 -17.15 0.07
N PHE A 359 -20.77 -16.71 -0.55
CA PHE A 359 -20.61 -16.70 -2.01
C PHE A 359 -20.87 -18.07 -2.65
N SER A 360 -20.35 -19.14 -2.05
CA SER A 360 -20.61 -20.53 -2.46
C SER A 360 -22.10 -20.93 -2.53
N GLN A 361 -22.99 -20.18 -1.87
CA GLN A 361 -24.43 -20.41 -1.84
C GLN A 361 -25.22 -19.45 -2.74
N THR A 362 -24.74 -18.22 -2.89
CA THR A 362 -25.48 -17.12 -3.51
C THR A 362 -25.02 -16.79 -4.93
N LEU A 363 -23.78 -17.09 -5.31
CA LEU A 363 -23.28 -16.79 -6.66
C LEU A 363 -24.07 -17.49 -7.77
N ARG A 364 -24.69 -18.64 -7.47
CA ARG A 364 -25.61 -19.32 -8.39
C ARG A 364 -26.80 -18.47 -8.83
N ASP A 365 -27.15 -17.44 -8.06
CA ASP A 365 -28.24 -16.54 -8.42
C ASP A 365 -27.92 -15.76 -9.70
N LEU A 366 -26.64 -15.59 -10.06
CA LEU A 366 -26.21 -15.02 -11.33
C LEU A 366 -26.45 -15.96 -12.55
N ASP A 367 -26.77 -17.24 -12.33
CA ASP A 367 -27.06 -18.21 -13.40
C ASP A 367 -28.52 -18.21 -13.87
N VAL A 368 -29.38 -17.41 -13.23
CA VAL A 368 -30.78 -17.31 -13.67
C VAL A 368 -30.84 -16.68 -15.08
N PRO A 369 -31.80 -17.07 -15.94
CA PRO A 369 -31.85 -16.60 -17.34
C PRO A 369 -31.85 -15.09 -17.53
N ALA A 370 -32.29 -14.33 -16.52
CA ALA A 370 -32.29 -12.87 -16.54
C ALA A 370 -30.88 -12.25 -16.44
N MET A 371 -29.92 -12.94 -15.84
CA MET A 371 -28.55 -12.46 -15.60
C MET A 371 -27.50 -13.31 -16.32
N ALA A 372 -27.79 -14.59 -16.59
CA ALA A 372 -26.84 -15.53 -17.17
C ALA A 372 -26.31 -15.06 -18.52
N GLY A 373 -24.98 -14.89 -18.59
CA GLY A 373 -24.28 -14.52 -19.82
C GLY A 373 -24.44 -13.05 -20.22
N MET A 374 -24.99 -12.23 -19.32
CA MET A 374 -25.02 -10.78 -19.48
C MET A 374 -23.65 -10.18 -19.19
N PRO A 375 -23.23 -9.14 -19.93
CA PRO A 375 -21.99 -8.45 -19.62
C PRO A 375 -22.04 -7.85 -18.21
N VAL A 376 -20.94 -7.95 -17.48
CA VAL A 376 -20.76 -7.15 -16.26
C VAL A 376 -20.37 -5.74 -16.69
N ALA A 377 -21.22 -4.76 -16.44
CA ALA A 377 -20.90 -3.35 -16.67
C ALA A 377 -19.97 -2.85 -15.56
N PHE A 378 -20.33 -3.17 -14.31
CA PHE A 378 -19.64 -2.72 -13.11
C PHE A 378 -19.62 -3.81 -12.04
N ALA A 379 -18.49 -3.96 -11.35
CA ALA A 379 -18.42 -4.76 -10.13
C ALA A 379 -17.54 -4.08 -9.07
N HIS A 380 -18.09 -3.88 -7.87
CA HIS A 380 -17.31 -3.54 -6.68
C HIS A 380 -16.89 -4.85 -5.98
N ILE A 381 -15.58 -5.04 -5.81
CA ILE A 381 -14.96 -6.21 -5.17
C ILE A 381 -14.40 -5.73 -3.82
N ASP A 382 -15.08 -6.09 -2.75
CA ASP A 382 -14.75 -5.69 -1.37
C ASP A 382 -14.88 -6.92 -0.48
N VAL A 383 -14.03 -7.91 -0.76
CA VAL A 383 -14.17 -9.26 -0.18
C VAL A 383 -12.96 -9.69 0.65
N ASP A 384 -11.94 -8.82 0.73
CA ASP A 384 -10.73 -8.87 1.54
C ASP A 384 -9.80 -10.06 1.24
N ILE A 385 -10.33 -11.28 1.42
CA ILE A 385 -9.58 -12.53 1.47
C ILE A 385 -9.52 -13.23 0.11
N TYR A 386 -8.40 -13.95 -0.10
CA TYR A 386 -8.10 -14.63 -1.37
C TYR A 386 -9.19 -15.62 -1.80
N SER A 387 -9.71 -16.43 -0.88
CA SER A 387 -10.73 -17.45 -1.18
C SER A 387 -12.01 -16.83 -1.72
N SER A 388 -12.53 -15.81 -1.02
CA SER A 388 -13.69 -15.03 -1.45
C SER A 388 -13.45 -14.35 -2.80
N ALA A 389 -12.29 -13.70 -2.97
CA ALA A 389 -11.93 -13.04 -4.23
C ALA A 389 -11.89 -14.03 -5.41
N ILE A 390 -11.28 -15.20 -5.23
CA ILE A 390 -11.26 -16.26 -6.25
C ILE A 390 -12.69 -16.70 -6.61
N GLU A 391 -13.57 -16.92 -5.63
CA GLU A 391 -14.94 -17.36 -5.89
C GLU A 391 -15.71 -16.34 -6.75
N VAL A 392 -15.72 -15.07 -6.34
CA VAL A 392 -16.49 -14.02 -7.04
C VAL A 392 -15.89 -13.70 -8.40
N LEU A 393 -14.56 -13.61 -8.51
CA LEU A 393 -13.88 -13.30 -9.77
C LEU A 393 -14.00 -14.45 -10.78
N SER A 394 -13.86 -15.70 -10.35
CA SER A 394 -14.07 -16.88 -11.22
C SER A 394 -15.49 -16.89 -11.78
N LYS A 395 -16.48 -16.51 -10.96
CA LYS A 395 -17.88 -16.49 -11.36
C LYS A 395 -18.16 -15.49 -12.48
N ILE A 396 -17.56 -14.32 -12.41
CA ILE A 396 -17.85 -13.23 -13.35
C ILE A 396 -16.88 -13.18 -14.53
N ALA A 397 -15.74 -13.87 -14.49
CA ALA A 397 -14.66 -13.77 -15.48
C ALA A 397 -15.13 -13.85 -16.94
N CYS A 398 -16.04 -14.76 -17.27
CA CYS A 398 -16.54 -14.94 -18.63
C CYS A 398 -17.54 -13.89 -19.13
N GLN A 399 -18.03 -13.07 -18.21
CA GLN A 399 -18.96 -11.97 -18.42
C GLN A 399 -18.24 -10.61 -18.48
N LEU A 400 -16.94 -10.58 -18.19
CA LEU A 400 -16.09 -9.39 -18.34
C LEU A 400 -15.80 -9.15 -19.83
N LEU A 401 -16.21 -7.99 -20.33
CA LEU A 401 -16.03 -7.55 -21.71
C LEU A 401 -15.21 -6.25 -21.75
N PRO A 402 -14.66 -5.86 -22.92
CA PRO A 402 -14.06 -4.54 -23.07
C PRO A 402 -15.04 -3.45 -22.62
N GLY A 403 -14.61 -2.59 -21.70
CA GLY A 403 -15.45 -1.57 -21.07
C GLY A 403 -16.03 -1.95 -19.71
N SER A 404 -15.96 -3.23 -19.29
CA SER A 404 -16.28 -3.61 -17.91
C SER A 404 -15.35 -2.88 -16.93
N VAL A 405 -15.92 -2.31 -15.87
CA VAL A 405 -15.16 -1.65 -14.80
C VAL A 405 -15.27 -2.50 -13.53
N LEU A 406 -14.13 -2.84 -12.94
CA LEU A 406 -14.08 -3.44 -11.61
C LEU A 406 -13.45 -2.42 -10.67
N VAL A 407 -13.97 -2.30 -9.45
CA VAL A 407 -13.36 -1.48 -8.40
C VAL A 407 -13.06 -2.38 -7.22
N PHE A 408 -11.78 -2.57 -6.94
CA PHE A 408 -11.30 -3.34 -5.79
C PHE A 408 -11.12 -2.39 -4.60
N ASP A 409 -11.59 -2.75 -3.40
CA ASP A 409 -11.39 -1.93 -2.19
C ASP A 409 -9.98 -2.16 -1.62
N GLU A 410 -9.49 -3.39 -1.68
CA GLU A 410 -8.23 -3.82 -1.06
C GLU A 410 -7.34 -4.57 -2.06
N LEU A 411 -6.97 -3.88 -3.16
CA LEU A 411 -6.10 -4.48 -4.17
C LEU A 411 -4.63 -4.43 -3.75
N VAL A 412 -4.13 -3.28 -3.30
CA VAL A 412 -2.67 -3.08 -3.17
C VAL A 412 -2.28 -2.37 -1.88
N ASN A 413 -0.99 -2.37 -1.55
CA ASN A 413 -0.36 -1.58 -0.46
C ASN A 413 -0.74 -1.91 1.00
N TYR A 414 -1.39 -3.03 1.30
CA TYR A 414 -1.39 -3.63 2.65
C TYR A 414 -0.38 -4.79 2.74
N ILE A 415 -0.09 -5.31 3.93
CA ILE A 415 0.92 -6.38 4.06
C ILE A 415 0.39 -7.68 3.47
N GLY A 416 1.16 -8.29 2.57
CA GLY A 416 0.82 -9.59 2.00
C GLY A 416 -0.13 -9.56 0.81
N PHE A 417 -0.49 -8.38 0.28
CA PHE A 417 -1.39 -8.25 -0.88
C PHE A 417 -0.92 -9.00 -2.15
N GLU A 418 0.40 -9.15 -2.35
CA GLU A 418 0.97 -9.94 -3.46
C GLU A 418 0.90 -11.46 -3.18
N LEU A 419 0.81 -11.83 -1.90
CA LEU A 419 0.85 -13.21 -1.43
C LEU A 419 -0.54 -13.77 -1.12
N SER A 420 -1.57 -12.93 -0.94
CA SER A 420 -2.95 -13.35 -0.65
C SER A 420 -3.93 -12.25 -1.13
N GLY A 421 -5.18 -12.32 -0.69
CA GLY A 421 -6.23 -11.34 -0.95
C GLY A 421 -6.58 -11.11 -2.43
N GLU A 422 -7.10 -9.91 -2.71
CA GLU A 422 -7.74 -9.57 -3.98
C GLU A 422 -6.76 -9.49 -5.15
N PHE A 423 -5.56 -8.93 -4.96
CA PHE A 423 -4.60 -8.78 -6.05
C PHE A 423 -4.07 -10.11 -6.53
N ARG A 424 -3.65 -11.00 -5.63
CA ARG A 424 -3.22 -12.35 -6.01
C ARG A 424 -4.35 -13.11 -6.72
N ALA A 425 -5.59 -12.98 -6.25
CA ALA A 425 -6.74 -13.61 -6.88
C ALA A 425 -6.99 -13.04 -8.29
N TRP A 426 -6.93 -11.72 -8.45
CA TRP A 426 -7.11 -11.05 -9.72
C TRP A 426 -6.01 -11.40 -10.72
N GLU A 427 -4.73 -11.42 -10.32
CA GLU A 427 -3.63 -11.86 -11.17
C GLU A 427 -3.84 -13.29 -11.68
N TYR A 428 -4.25 -14.20 -10.78
CA TYR A 428 -4.55 -15.58 -11.15
C TYR A 428 -5.69 -15.66 -12.17
N ILE A 429 -6.82 -14.99 -11.92
CA ILE A 429 -8.00 -15.04 -12.78
C ILE A 429 -7.74 -14.35 -14.12
N ALA A 430 -7.17 -13.15 -14.13
CA ALA A 430 -6.85 -12.44 -15.36
C ALA A 430 -5.90 -13.27 -16.25
N SER A 431 -4.91 -13.93 -15.65
CA SER A 431 -3.99 -14.82 -16.36
C SER A 431 -4.70 -16.08 -16.89
N ALA A 432 -5.48 -16.77 -16.04
CA ALA A 432 -6.16 -18.01 -16.40
C ALA A 432 -7.19 -17.83 -17.53
N TYR A 433 -7.91 -16.72 -17.53
CA TYR A 433 -8.92 -16.40 -18.55
C TYR A 433 -8.36 -15.59 -19.72
N GLN A 434 -7.08 -15.18 -19.68
CA GLN A 434 -6.41 -14.31 -20.66
C GLN A 434 -7.10 -12.95 -20.84
N ILE A 435 -7.53 -12.35 -19.74
CA ILE A 435 -8.17 -11.04 -19.70
C ILE A 435 -7.08 -9.98 -19.70
N ARG A 436 -7.14 -9.04 -20.66
CA ARG A 436 -6.30 -7.84 -20.57
C ARG A 436 -7.09 -6.71 -19.95
N TRP A 437 -6.44 -6.01 -19.03
CA TRP A 437 -7.00 -4.93 -18.26
C TRP A 437 -5.94 -3.84 -18.05
N ASP A 438 -6.40 -2.63 -17.78
CA ASP A 438 -5.58 -1.48 -17.43
C ASP A 438 -6.12 -0.87 -16.13
N TYR A 439 -5.27 -0.13 -15.42
CA TYR A 439 -5.68 0.65 -14.26
C TYR A 439 -6.50 1.87 -14.71
N ALA A 440 -7.51 2.24 -13.92
CA ALA A 440 -8.36 3.40 -14.19
C ALA A 440 -8.28 4.48 -13.09
N GLY A 441 -7.62 4.22 -11.98
CA GLY A 441 -7.52 5.14 -10.84
C GLY A 441 -6.87 4.50 -9.61
N LEU A 442 -6.69 5.30 -8.57
CA LEU A 442 -6.29 4.83 -7.23
C LEU A 442 -6.88 5.75 -6.16
N PHE A 443 -7.43 5.16 -5.10
CA PHE A 443 -7.84 5.85 -3.88
C PHE A 443 -7.14 5.27 -2.66
N TRP A 444 -6.69 6.15 -1.75
CA TRP A 444 -6.06 5.80 -0.46
C TRP A 444 -4.91 4.80 -0.52
N GLN A 445 -4.29 4.67 -1.69
CA GLN A 445 -3.24 3.69 -1.95
C GLN A 445 -3.71 2.23 -1.95
N GLN A 446 -4.98 1.90 -1.71
CA GLN A 446 -5.45 0.50 -1.62
C GLN A 446 -6.54 0.17 -2.65
N ALA A 447 -7.52 1.06 -2.79
CA ALA A 447 -8.67 0.85 -3.66
C ALA A 447 -8.34 1.23 -5.11
N VAL A 448 -8.57 0.30 -6.03
CA VAL A 448 -8.13 0.40 -7.42
C VAL A 448 -9.28 0.07 -8.38
N PRO A 449 -9.78 1.05 -9.14
CA PRO A 449 -10.58 0.78 -10.32
C PRO A 449 -9.69 0.27 -11.45
N VAL A 450 -10.13 -0.81 -12.09
CA VAL A 450 -9.52 -1.38 -13.30
C VAL A 450 -10.55 -1.43 -14.43
N LEU A 451 -10.06 -1.23 -15.65
CA LEU A 451 -10.83 -1.27 -16.88
C LEU A 451 -10.43 -2.50 -17.69
N ILE A 452 -11.40 -3.31 -18.09
CA ILE A 452 -11.15 -4.42 -19.00
C ILE A 452 -11.00 -3.87 -20.42
N VAL A 453 -9.87 -4.16 -21.07
CA VAL A 453 -9.56 -3.67 -22.42
C VAL A 453 -9.68 -4.75 -23.48
N GLU A 454 -9.46 -6.01 -23.12
CA GLU A 454 -9.74 -7.16 -23.99
C GLU A 454 -10.41 -8.28 -23.22
N ARG A 455 -11.41 -8.89 -23.86
CA ARG A 455 -12.08 -10.08 -23.34
C ARG A 455 -11.10 -11.24 -23.22
N GLY A 456 -11.27 -12.03 -22.16
CA GLY A 456 -10.67 -13.35 -22.07
C GLY A 456 -11.01 -14.25 -23.27
N ARG A 457 -10.04 -15.07 -23.69
CA ARG A 457 -10.20 -16.01 -24.81
C ARG A 457 -10.60 -17.41 -24.36
N VAL A 458 -10.64 -17.65 -23.05
CA VAL A 458 -10.91 -18.95 -22.44
C VAL A 458 -12.18 -18.83 -21.59
N CYS A 459 -13.28 -19.33 -22.15
CA CYS A 459 -14.62 -19.49 -21.60
C CYS A 459 -15.27 -20.67 -22.34
#